data_AF-A0A260PV39-F1
#
_entry.id   AF-A0A260PV39-F1
#
_cell.length_a   1.000
_cell.length_b   1.000
_cell.length_c   1.000
_cell.angle_alpha   90.00
_cell.angle_beta   90.00
_cell.angle_gamma   90.00
#
_symmetry.space_group_name_H-M   'P 1'
#
loop_
_entity.id
_entity.type
_entity.pdbx_description
1 polymer ?
#
loop_
_entity_poly.entity_id
_entity_poly.type
_entity_poly.pdbx_seq_one_letter_code
_entity_poly.pdbx_strand_id
1 'polypeptide(L)'
;MVGSSSSVARTVEPQLEDALAAWLPGQRWFGAKGSTVGAVRIVARDVLRDEPHFAAEHLLVEVQLTQDGAAVTQTYQVPLGFRTELTDELRPWILPVTGEVFVFDGLRDPEIIGLYGDALAAGKATGSIEFKIVDGSSVPSGLRGRVLGAEQSNTSVILGDLLLLKLFRQVPPGISPDVELHRALAEAESVNVAPLRGWLEAEVSGEPTTLGMAQDFAANSAEGWTAALASVQEVFDSPQTPIEELPADFAPDAHRIGAAVAQVHHDLASMLGTAERSVEATAVEEILARISGVARVVPEIAQYIPAATALISRAEASNSTTVQRIHGDLHLGQVLGTPERWLLIDFEGEPAKTLAERRQMDSALRDVAGMLRSFDYAANHLLVDRPEDESARERAEQWAARSISAFFDGYASVAGHDPRHEADLLRAYELDKAVYEVLYEARNRPTWLSLPMRAVARLVS
;
A
#
# COMPACT_ATOMS: atom_id res chain seq x y z
N MET A 1 41.24 -30.88 15.06
CA MET A 1 40.14 -31.26 14.16
C MET A 1 38.84 -31.06 14.92
N VAL A 2 38.26 -29.86 14.83
CA VAL A 2 36.90 -29.59 15.30
C VAL A 2 36.01 -29.93 14.11
N GLY A 3 35.15 -30.93 14.27
CA GLY A 3 34.26 -31.38 13.20
C GLY A 3 33.38 -30.22 12.74
N SER A 4 33.45 -29.91 11.45
CA SER A 4 32.50 -29.05 10.76
C SER A 4 31.12 -29.72 10.84
N SER A 5 30.34 -29.40 11.87
CA SER A 5 28.91 -29.70 11.90
C SER A 5 28.31 -29.10 10.63
N SER A 6 27.74 -29.96 9.80
CA SER A 6 27.01 -29.55 8.60
C SER A 6 25.75 -28.79 9.05
N SER A 7 25.72 -27.48 8.83
CA SER A 7 24.52 -26.65 8.97
C SER A 7 23.29 -27.31 8.32
N VAL A 8 22.15 -27.29 9.01
CA VAL A 8 20.85 -27.78 8.48
C VAL A 8 20.43 -27.07 7.20
N ALA A 9 20.91 -25.86 6.96
CA ALA A 9 20.64 -25.12 5.73
C ALA A 9 21.45 -25.63 4.53
N ARG A 10 22.63 -26.24 4.76
CA ARG A 10 23.47 -26.79 3.67
C ARG A 10 22.97 -28.13 3.14
N THR A 11 22.23 -28.90 3.94
CA THR A 11 21.76 -30.22 3.52
C THR A 11 20.68 -30.18 2.45
N VAL A 12 20.00 -29.04 2.30
CA VAL A 12 18.86 -28.86 1.37
C VAL A 12 19.18 -27.95 0.19
N GLU A 13 20.39 -27.37 0.15
CA GLU A 13 20.84 -26.41 -0.87
C GLU A 13 20.59 -26.86 -2.32
N PRO A 14 20.83 -28.13 -2.72
CA PRO A 14 20.60 -28.55 -4.10
C PRO A 14 19.13 -28.57 -4.55
N GLN A 15 18.17 -28.53 -3.61
CA GLN A 15 16.73 -28.62 -3.90
C GLN A 15 16.03 -27.26 -3.77
N LEU A 16 16.73 -26.23 -3.30
CA LEU A 16 16.06 -25.03 -2.80
C LEU A 16 15.44 -24.17 -3.90
N GLU A 17 16.11 -24.04 -5.05
CA GLU A 17 15.58 -23.30 -6.22
C GLU A 17 14.32 -23.98 -6.77
N ASP A 18 14.33 -25.30 -6.91
CA ASP A 18 13.16 -26.07 -7.36
C ASP A 18 11.99 -25.97 -6.37
N ALA A 19 12.28 -26.05 -5.07
CA ALA A 19 11.28 -25.90 -4.02
C ALA A 19 10.66 -24.49 -4.00
N LEU A 20 11.47 -23.45 -4.19
CA LEU A 20 11.01 -22.08 -4.32
C LEU A 20 10.13 -21.89 -5.57
N ALA A 21 10.53 -22.46 -6.71
CA ALA A 21 9.74 -22.41 -7.95
C ALA A 21 8.33 -23.01 -7.78
N ALA A 22 8.21 -24.10 -7.00
CA ALA A 22 6.93 -24.72 -6.69
C ALA A 22 6.12 -23.95 -5.63
N TRP A 23 6.80 -23.31 -4.67
CA TRP A 23 6.18 -22.68 -3.51
C TRP A 23 5.71 -21.24 -3.75
N LEU A 24 6.50 -20.44 -4.50
CA LEU A 24 6.25 -19.02 -4.74
C LEU A 24 4.85 -18.74 -5.34
N PRO A 25 4.37 -19.46 -6.37
CA PRO A 25 3.05 -19.20 -6.96
C PRO A 25 1.87 -19.37 -5.99
N GLY A 26 2.06 -20.16 -4.92
CA GLY A 26 1.05 -20.37 -3.88
C GLY A 26 0.93 -19.21 -2.89
N GLN A 27 1.89 -18.28 -2.89
CA GLN A 27 1.93 -17.20 -1.92
C GLN A 27 0.99 -16.06 -2.32
N ARG A 28 0.32 -15.48 -1.31
CA ARG A 28 -0.61 -14.38 -1.56
C ARG A 28 0.08 -13.13 -2.11
N TRP A 29 1.30 -12.88 -1.64
CA TRP A 29 2.17 -11.77 -2.03
C TRP A 29 2.93 -11.96 -3.33
N PHE A 30 2.84 -13.13 -3.95
CA PHE A 30 3.43 -13.33 -5.27
C PHE A 30 2.65 -12.51 -6.30
N GLY A 31 3.28 -11.46 -6.83
CA GLY A 31 2.61 -10.46 -7.68
C GLY A 31 2.32 -10.96 -9.10
N ALA A 32 3.01 -11.99 -9.57
CA ALA A 32 2.87 -12.54 -10.92
C ALA A 32 1.84 -13.68 -11.01
N LYS A 33 0.65 -13.50 -10.40
CA LYS A 33 -0.41 -14.51 -10.46
C LYS A 33 -0.89 -14.71 -11.90
N GLY A 34 -1.01 -15.97 -12.31
CA GLY A 34 -1.39 -16.33 -13.67
C GLY A 34 -0.24 -16.32 -14.69
N SER A 35 0.95 -15.86 -14.31
CA SER A 35 2.17 -16.01 -15.12
C SER A 35 2.76 -17.41 -14.98
N THR A 36 3.41 -17.89 -16.04
CA THR A 36 4.18 -19.13 -15.98
C THR A 36 5.56 -18.84 -15.39
N VAL A 37 5.90 -19.49 -14.28
CA VAL A 37 7.25 -19.48 -13.72
C VAL A 37 8.16 -20.34 -14.58
N GLY A 38 9.23 -19.73 -15.10
CA GLY A 38 10.29 -20.39 -15.86
C GLY A 38 11.38 -20.92 -14.93
N ALA A 39 12.47 -20.17 -14.81
CA ALA A 39 13.56 -20.47 -13.89
C ALA A 39 13.49 -19.62 -12.63
N VAL A 40 13.89 -20.21 -11.50
CA VAL A 40 14.14 -19.52 -10.23
C VAL A 40 15.62 -19.63 -9.92
N ARG A 41 16.24 -18.52 -9.53
CA ARG A 41 17.66 -18.48 -9.20
C ARG A 41 17.91 -17.70 -7.90
N ILE A 42 18.64 -18.30 -6.97
CA ILE A 42 19.08 -17.61 -5.76
C ILE A 42 20.31 -16.76 -6.12
N VAL A 43 20.19 -15.45 -6.02
CA VAL A 43 21.25 -14.49 -6.38
C VAL A 43 22.01 -13.96 -5.16
N ALA A 44 21.38 -13.97 -3.98
CA ALA A 44 22.05 -13.71 -2.71
C ALA A 44 21.47 -14.62 -1.61
N ARG A 45 22.32 -14.98 -0.64
CA ARG A 45 21.98 -15.83 0.50
C ARG A 45 22.74 -15.36 1.73
N ASP A 46 22.04 -14.64 2.59
CA ASP A 46 22.60 -14.02 3.78
C ASP A 46 22.20 -14.79 5.04
N VAL A 47 23.17 -15.21 5.83
CA VAL A 47 22.96 -16.01 7.03
C VAL A 47 22.66 -15.09 8.21
N LEU A 48 21.42 -15.16 8.73
CA LEU A 48 21.01 -14.45 9.95
C LEU A 48 21.42 -15.23 11.21
N ARG A 49 21.31 -16.56 11.16
CA ARG A 49 21.72 -17.48 12.21
C ARG A 49 22.01 -18.87 11.63
N ASP A 50 23.01 -19.55 12.19
CA ASP A 50 23.40 -20.91 11.78
C ASP A 50 23.77 -21.74 13.01
N GLU A 51 22.84 -22.60 13.44
CA GLU A 51 22.99 -23.53 14.57
C GLU A 51 22.65 -24.97 14.13
N PRO A 52 23.08 -26.02 14.88
CA PRO A 52 22.92 -27.41 14.45
C PRO A 52 21.49 -27.89 14.20
N HIS A 53 20.48 -27.27 14.81
CA HIS A 53 19.07 -27.65 14.70
C HIS A 53 18.17 -26.50 14.21
N PHE A 54 18.76 -25.34 13.98
CA PHE A 54 18.06 -24.12 13.63
C PHE A 54 18.97 -23.22 12.79
N ALA A 55 18.51 -22.85 11.61
CA ALA A 55 19.16 -21.80 10.83
C ALA A 55 18.11 -20.84 10.29
N ALA A 56 18.55 -19.62 10.02
CA ALA A 56 17.74 -18.56 9.45
C ALA A 56 18.56 -17.83 8.40
N GLU A 57 17.99 -17.69 7.20
CA GLU A 57 18.64 -17.06 6.07
C GLU A 57 17.70 -16.07 5.41
N HIS A 58 18.27 -15.07 4.74
CA HIS A 58 17.57 -14.14 3.88
C HIS A 58 18.06 -14.34 2.45
N LEU A 59 17.13 -14.64 1.55
CA LEU A 59 17.46 -14.90 0.15
C LEU A 59 16.97 -13.75 -0.71
N LEU A 60 17.77 -13.38 -1.72
CA LEU A 60 17.29 -12.67 -2.90
C LEU A 60 17.18 -13.67 -4.05
N VAL A 61 16.02 -13.68 -4.69
CA VAL A 61 15.62 -14.70 -5.67
C VAL A 61 15.15 -14.02 -6.94
N GLU A 62 15.82 -14.29 -8.05
CA GLU A 62 15.35 -13.90 -9.38
C GLU A 62 14.39 -14.96 -9.93
N VAL A 63 13.23 -14.50 -10.38
CA VAL A 63 12.18 -15.34 -10.96
C VAL A 63 11.96 -14.90 -12.41
N GLN A 64 12.24 -15.80 -13.34
CA GLN A 64 11.91 -15.62 -14.75
C GLN A 64 10.44 -15.98 -14.98
N LEU A 65 9.71 -15.08 -15.62
CA LEU A 65 8.27 -15.18 -15.83
C LEU A 65 7.96 -14.91 -17.30
N THR A 66 6.87 -15.51 -17.78
CA THR A 66 6.24 -15.10 -19.03
C THR A 66 4.95 -14.36 -18.72
N GLN A 67 4.90 -13.06 -19.01
CA GLN A 67 3.74 -12.19 -18.79
C GLN A 67 3.35 -11.54 -20.12
N ASP A 68 2.08 -11.71 -20.52
CA ASP A 68 1.54 -11.17 -21.78
C ASP A 68 2.36 -11.54 -23.04
N GLY A 69 2.97 -12.74 -23.03
CA GLY A 69 3.82 -13.24 -24.12
C GLY A 69 5.26 -12.69 -24.13
N ALA A 70 5.62 -11.83 -23.17
CA ALA A 70 6.97 -11.32 -22.98
C ALA A 70 7.65 -12.00 -21.80
N ALA A 71 8.96 -12.24 -21.92
CA ALA A 71 9.78 -12.69 -20.81
C ALA A 71 10.12 -11.50 -19.91
N VAL A 72 9.84 -11.62 -18.62
CA VAL A 72 10.15 -10.62 -17.60
C VAL A 72 10.84 -11.30 -16.42
N THR A 73 11.78 -10.60 -15.79
CA THR A 73 12.44 -11.07 -14.57
C THR A 73 12.01 -10.18 -13.42
N GLN A 74 11.63 -10.81 -12.31
CA GLN A 74 11.28 -10.13 -11.08
C GLN A 74 12.17 -10.65 -9.95
N THR A 75 12.61 -9.75 -9.07
CA THR A 75 13.38 -10.12 -7.88
C THR A 75 12.46 -10.14 -6.66
N TYR A 76 12.57 -11.21 -5.88
CA TYR A 76 11.85 -11.40 -4.64
C TYR A 76 12.83 -11.61 -3.49
N GLN A 77 12.50 -11.10 -2.31
CA GLN A 77 13.19 -11.48 -1.09
C GLN A 77 12.41 -12.55 -0.32
N VAL A 78 13.11 -13.57 0.16
CA VAL A 78 12.52 -14.71 0.84
C VAL A 78 13.34 -15.05 2.08
N PRO A 79 12.96 -14.53 3.26
CA PRO A 79 13.47 -15.05 4.53
C PRO A 79 13.04 -16.51 4.70
N LEU A 80 13.99 -17.39 5.01
CA LEU A 80 13.75 -18.82 5.23
C LEU A 80 14.21 -19.24 6.62
N GLY A 81 13.42 -20.11 7.23
CA GLY A 81 13.78 -20.86 8.43
C GLY A 81 14.07 -22.31 8.11
N PHE A 82 15.03 -22.89 8.83
CA PHE A 82 15.44 -24.29 8.74
C PHE A 82 15.39 -24.89 10.14
N ARG A 83 14.62 -25.97 10.34
CA ARG A 83 14.54 -26.68 11.63
C ARG A 83 14.48 -28.19 11.44
N THR A 84 15.06 -28.95 12.37
CA THR A 84 14.88 -30.42 12.41
C THR A 84 13.55 -30.83 13.03
N GLU A 85 12.94 -29.95 13.83
CA GLU A 85 11.61 -30.13 14.42
C GLU A 85 10.77 -28.88 14.16
N LEU A 86 9.50 -29.07 13.78
CA LEU A 86 8.60 -27.99 13.38
C LEU A 86 7.33 -28.00 14.22
N THR A 87 6.90 -26.83 14.68
CA THR A 87 5.61 -26.67 15.35
C THR A 87 4.46 -26.71 14.35
N ASP A 88 3.24 -27.01 14.81
CA ASP A 88 2.07 -27.14 13.93
C ASP A 88 1.69 -25.81 13.25
N GLU A 89 1.97 -24.68 13.90
CA GLU A 89 1.69 -23.33 13.37
C GLU A 89 2.54 -23.00 12.14
N LEU A 90 3.74 -23.58 12.03
CA LEU A 90 4.67 -23.34 10.92
C LEU A 90 4.43 -24.29 9.73
N ARG A 91 3.73 -25.41 9.93
CA ARG A 91 3.46 -26.42 8.88
C ARG A 91 2.81 -25.87 7.61
N PRO A 92 1.86 -24.91 7.66
CA PRO A 92 1.25 -24.36 6.44
C PRO A 92 2.23 -23.60 5.53
N TRP A 93 3.41 -23.26 6.04
CA TRP A 93 4.37 -22.37 5.39
C TRP A 93 5.62 -23.08 4.89
N ILE A 94 5.60 -24.42 4.89
CA ILE A 94 6.74 -25.23 4.47
C ILE A 94 6.93 -25.17 2.95
N LEU A 95 8.19 -25.19 2.54
CA LEU A 95 8.60 -25.41 1.17
C LEU A 95 8.63 -26.93 0.89
N PRO A 96 8.36 -27.37 -0.34
CA PRO A 96 8.33 -28.78 -0.71
C PRO A 96 9.74 -29.36 -0.89
N VAL A 97 10.51 -29.45 0.19
CA VAL A 97 11.87 -30.00 0.23
C VAL A 97 11.83 -31.43 0.79
N THR A 98 12.67 -32.32 0.26
CA THR A 98 12.84 -33.68 0.81
C THR A 98 14.02 -33.75 1.78
N GLY A 99 13.87 -34.48 2.89
CA GLY A 99 14.92 -34.68 3.88
C GLY A 99 14.41 -34.65 5.32
N GLU A 100 15.35 -34.60 6.27
CA GLU A 100 15.07 -34.52 7.72
C GLU A 100 14.97 -33.08 8.24
N VAL A 101 15.15 -32.08 7.36
CA VAL A 101 15.08 -30.65 7.70
C VAL A 101 13.83 -30.05 7.08
N PHE A 102 13.04 -29.36 7.89
CA PHE A 102 11.93 -28.53 7.44
C PHE A 102 12.45 -27.16 7.01
N VAL A 103 12.04 -26.74 5.81
CA VAL A 103 12.30 -25.39 5.27
C VAL A 103 10.96 -24.67 5.17
N PHE A 104 10.87 -23.43 5.65
CA PHE A 104 9.61 -22.68 5.71
C PHE A 104 9.84 -21.17 5.62
N ASP A 105 8.77 -20.40 5.38
CA ASP A 105 8.83 -18.93 5.40
C ASP A 105 9.25 -18.39 6.76
N GLY A 106 10.45 -17.81 6.82
CA GLY A 106 11.07 -17.36 8.06
C GLY A 106 10.28 -16.23 8.75
N LEU A 107 9.47 -15.46 8.01
CA LEU A 107 8.63 -14.41 8.59
C LEU A 107 7.41 -14.94 9.33
N ARG A 108 7.28 -16.27 9.47
CA ARG A 108 6.26 -16.92 10.31
C ARG A 108 6.78 -17.35 11.67
N ASP A 109 8.09 -17.32 11.86
CA ASP A 109 8.73 -17.77 13.08
C ASP A 109 9.08 -16.56 13.97
N PRO A 110 8.50 -16.46 15.19
CA PRO A 110 8.80 -15.38 16.12
C PRO A 110 10.29 -15.22 16.44
N GLU A 111 11.08 -16.30 16.42
CA GLU A 111 12.52 -16.27 16.67
C GLU A 111 13.25 -15.60 15.50
N ILE A 112 12.92 -15.96 14.26
CA ILE A 112 13.53 -15.38 13.06
C ILE A 112 13.14 -13.91 12.91
N ILE A 113 11.88 -13.56 13.16
CA ILE A 113 11.45 -12.17 13.16
C ILE A 113 12.26 -11.35 14.19
N GLY A 114 12.51 -11.91 15.38
CA GLY A 114 13.36 -11.30 16.40
C GLY A 114 14.79 -11.01 15.92
N LEU A 115 15.35 -11.87 15.07
CA LEU A 115 16.69 -11.66 14.48
C LEU A 115 16.75 -10.38 13.63
N TYR A 116 15.68 -10.06 12.90
CA TYR A 116 15.60 -8.80 12.15
C TYR A 116 15.57 -7.60 13.09
N GLY A 117 14.84 -7.69 14.20
CA GLY A 117 14.84 -6.66 15.24
C GLY A 117 16.22 -6.43 15.84
N ASP A 118 16.95 -7.52 16.16
CA ASP A 118 18.31 -7.46 16.70
C ASP A 118 19.32 -6.90 15.69
N ALA A 119 19.24 -7.33 14.44
CA ALA A 119 20.09 -6.83 13.36
C ALA A 119 19.85 -5.33 13.11
N LEU A 120 18.59 -4.91 13.11
CA LEU A 120 18.22 -3.50 13.00
C LEU A 120 18.72 -2.69 14.20
N ALA A 121 18.53 -3.18 15.43
CA ALA A 121 19.04 -2.54 16.64
C ALA A 121 20.57 -2.38 16.64
N ALA A 122 21.29 -3.35 16.07
CA ALA A 122 22.73 -3.30 15.95
C ALA A 122 23.22 -2.31 14.87
N GLY A 123 22.40 -1.97 13.88
CA GLY A 123 22.76 -1.09 12.76
C GLY A 123 23.95 -1.62 11.95
N LYS A 124 24.10 -2.95 11.86
CA LYS A 124 25.24 -3.61 11.20
C LYS A 124 24.76 -4.46 10.03
N ALA A 125 25.60 -4.55 9.00
CA ALA A 125 25.32 -5.40 7.87
C ALA A 125 25.32 -6.88 8.25
N THR A 126 24.41 -7.64 7.64
CA THR A 126 24.36 -9.11 7.68
C THR A 126 24.51 -9.63 6.27
N GLY A 127 25.72 -10.08 5.92
CA GLY A 127 26.07 -10.43 4.55
C GLY A 127 25.93 -9.24 3.62
N SER A 128 25.10 -9.34 2.59
CA SER A 128 24.80 -8.28 1.61
C SER A 128 23.78 -7.25 2.09
N ILE A 129 23.08 -7.51 3.20
CA ILE A 129 22.00 -6.67 3.71
C ILE A 129 22.56 -5.63 4.67
N GLU A 130 22.33 -4.36 4.36
CA GLU A 130 22.64 -3.24 5.23
C GLU A 130 21.41 -2.82 6.04
N PHE A 131 21.58 -2.74 7.36
CA PHE A 131 20.55 -2.24 8.27
C PHE A 131 20.85 -0.79 8.62
N LYS A 132 19.93 0.11 8.24
CA LYS A 132 20.04 1.55 8.47
C LYS A 132 19.11 1.96 9.61
N ILE A 133 19.58 2.84 10.47
CA ILE A 133 18.80 3.47 11.54
C ILE A 133 18.69 4.96 11.21
N VAL A 134 17.52 5.56 11.42
CA VAL A 134 17.34 7.00 11.32
C VAL A 134 18.21 7.71 12.37
N ASP A 135 18.90 8.79 12.00
CA ASP A 135 19.77 9.51 12.94
C ASP A 135 19.01 9.96 14.20
N GLY A 136 19.59 9.70 15.37
CA GLY A 136 18.95 9.99 16.67
C GLY A 136 17.83 9.03 17.09
N SER A 137 17.47 8.07 16.24
CA SER A 137 16.52 7.01 16.57
C SER A 137 17.21 5.86 17.32
N SER A 138 16.41 5.06 18.05
CA SER A 138 16.86 3.84 18.70
C SER A 138 15.86 2.72 18.50
N VAL A 139 16.35 1.52 18.19
CA VAL A 139 15.55 0.30 18.09
C VAL A 139 15.95 -0.63 19.25
N PRO A 140 15.01 -1.06 20.11
CA PRO A 140 15.31 -2.01 21.16
C PRO A 140 15.68 -3.39 20.58
N SER A 141 16.70 -4.03 21.15
CA SER A 141 17.03 -5.44 20.88
C SER A 141 16.23 -6.41 21.75
N GLY A 142 16.20 -7.68 21.39
CA GLY A 142 15.57 -8.76 22.15
C GLY A 142 14.04 -8.77 22.04
N LEU A 143 13.48 -8.06 21.06
CA LEU A 143 12.04 -8.01 20.83
C LEU A 143 11.56 -9.32 20.21
N ARG A 144 10.42 -9.82 20.70
CA ARG A 144 9.73 -10.95 20.06
C ARG A 144 8.86 -10.46 18.91
N GLY A 145 8.90 -11.21 17.81
CA GLY A 145 8.12 -10.92 16.62
C GLY A 145 6.79 -11.66 16.55
N ARG A 146 5.80 -11.06 15.89
CA ARG A 146 4.59 -11.74 15.43
C ARG A 146 4.11 -11.17 14.10
N VAL A 147 3.48 -11.99 13.27
CA VAL A 147 2.88 -11.53 12.01
C VAL A 147 1.67 -10.64 12.28
N LEU A 148 1.51 -9.59 11.47
CA LEU A 148 0.33 -8.73 11.47
C LEU A 148 -0.55 -9.05 10.26
N GLY A 149 -1.79 -9.48 10.51
CA GLY A 149 -2.84 -9.58 9.50
C GLY A 149 -2.62 -10.63 8.42
N ALA A 150 -3.38 -10.52 7.33
CA ALA A 150 -3.24 -11.34 6.13
C ALA A 150 -2.31 -10.65 5.12
N GLU A 151 -1.44 -11.42 4.47
CA GLU A 151 -0.46 -10.89 3.52
C GLU A 151 -1.11 -10.33 2.25
N GLN A 152 -0.68 -9.11 1.90
CA GLN A 152 -0.91 -8.49 0.60
C GLN A 152 0.35 -8.62 -0.26
N SER A 153 0.91 -7.56 -0.84
CA SER A 153 2.19 -7.54 -1.58
C SER A 153 3.42 -7.69 -0.67
N ASN A 154 3.25 -7.43 0.62
CA ASN A 154 4.32 -7.37 1.62
C ASN A 154 3.97 -8.23 2.83
N THR A 155 4.98 -8.51 3.66
CA THR A 155 4.77 -9.14 4.97
C THR A 155 5.13 -8.13 6.06
N SER A 156 4.13 -7.77 6.87
CA SER A 156 4.31 -6.90 8.03
C SER A 156 4.31 -7.71 9.32
N VAL A 157 5.27 -7.45 10.19
CA VAL A 157 5.44 -8.09 11.49
C VAL A 157 5.58 -7.03 12.58
N ILE A 158 5.09 -7.35 13.77
CA ILE A 158 5.19 -6.50 14.95
C ILE A 158 6.29 -7.04 15.85
N LEU A 159 7.17 -6.15 16.30
CA LEU A 159 8.26 -6.43 17.25
C LEU A 159 7.92 -5.78 18.60
N GLY A 160 7.63 -6.63 19.59
CA GLY A 160 7.39 -6.22 21.00
C GLY A 160 6.24 -5.23 21.22
N ASP A 161 5.27 -5.16 20.30
CA ASP A 161 4.20 -4.16 20.26
C ASP A 161 4.70 -2.70 20.25
N LEU A 162 5.97 -2.49 19.85
CA LEU A 162 6.61 -1.18 19.74
C LEU A 162 6.86 -0.78 18.29
N LEU A 163 7.25 -1.75 17.45
CA LEU A 163 7.66 -1.50 16.07
C LEU A 163 6.86 -2.34 15.10
N LEU A 164 6.54 -1.74 13.96
CA LEU A 164 6.09 -2.43 12.77
C LEU A 164 7.29 -2.55 11.81
N LEU A 165 7.68 -3.78 11.49
CA LEU A 165 8.63 -4.08 10.42
C LEU A 165 7.87 -4.59 9.20
N LYS A 166 7.96 -3.87 8.09
CA LYS A 166 7.38 -4.21 6.79
C LYS A 166 8.49 -4.67 5.86
N LEU A 167 8.44 -5.93 5.41
CA LEU A 167 9.37 -6.49 4.45
C LEU A 167 8.71 -6.58 3.08
N PHE A 168 9.33 -5.95 2.07
CA PHE A 168 8.82 -5.87 0.72
C PHE A 168 9.08 -7.18 -0.02
N ARG A 169 8.06 -7.95 -0.42
CA ARG A 169 8.34 -9.29 -0.99
C ARG A 169 8.90 -9.22 -2.40
N GLN A 170 8.33 -8.38 -3.25
CA GLN A 170 8.89 -8.05 -4.56
C GLN A 170 9.76 -6.79 -4.43
N VAL A 171 11.01 -6.86 -4.88
CA VAL A 171 12.02 -5.81 -4.71
C VAL A 171 12.57 -5.36 -6.07
N PRO A 172 11.83 -4.52 -6.82
CA PRO A 172 12.39 -3.92 -8.02
C PRO A 172 13.58 -3.01 -7.66
N PRO A 173 14.61 -2.91 -8.52
CA PRO A 173 15.77 -2.06 -8.25
C PRO A 173 15.37 -0.61 -7.91
N GLY A 174 15.95 -0.09 -6.83
CA GLY A 174 15.82 1.31 -6.41
C GLY A 174 15.16 1.54 -5.04
N ILE A 175 14.97 2.83 -4.73
CA ILE A 175 14.50 3.30 -3.43
C ILE A 175 12.97 3.18 -3.34
N SER A 176 12.47 2.60 -2.25
CA SER A 176 11.03 2.55 -1.96
C SER A 176 10.47 3.96 -1.70
N PRO A 177 9.39 4.39 -2.37
CA PRO A 177 8.66 5.61 -2.06
C PRO A 177 8.24 5.67 -0.59
N ASP A 178 7.89 4.53 0.01
CA ASP A 178 7.45 4.46 1.40
C ASP A 178 8.55 4.93 2.36
N VAL A 179 9.80 4.48 2.14
CA VAL A 179 10.96 4.92 2.92
C VAL A 179 11.37 6.35 2.57
N GLU A 180 11.39 6.70 1.28
CA GLU A 180 11.76 8.05 0.83
C GLU A 180 10.86 9.12 1.45
N LEU A 181 9.55 8.91 1.43
CA LEU A 181 8.56 9.86 1.93
C LEU A 181 8.53 9.89 3.46
N HIS A 182 8.62 8.74 4.14
CA HIS A 182 8.72 8.73 5.60
C HIS A 182 10.01 9.38 6.12
N ARG A 183 11.13 9.28 5.39
CA ARG A 183 12.36 10.00 5.73
C ARG A 183 12.15 11.51 5.66
N ALA A 184 11.58 12.01 4.56
CA ALA A 184 11.27 13.43 4.42
C ALA A 184 10.29 13.91 5.52
N LEU A 185 9.27 13.11 5.83
CA LEU A 185 8.29 13.44 6.87
C LEU A 185 8.91 13.41 8.28
N ALA A 186 9.87 12.53 8.55
CA ALA A 186 10.61 12.52 9.80
C ALA A 186 11.50 13.77 9.94
N GLU A 187 12.15 14.20 8.85
CA GLU A 187 12.94 15.45 8.82
C GLU A 187 12.08 16.69 9.02
N ALA A 188 10.83 16.67 8.55
CA ALA A 188 9.83 17.72 8.81
C ALA A 188 9.21 17.66 10.21
N GLU A 189 9.59 16.69 11.05
CA GLU A 189 8.97 16.41 12.35
C GLU A 189 7.44 16.19 12.26
N SER A 190 6.98 15.59 11.15
CA SER A 190 5.55 15.38 10.89
C SER A 190 4.90 14.51 11.96
N VAL A 191 3.78 14.98 12.51
CA VAL A 191 3.01 14.26 13.54
C VAL A 191 1.96 13.31 12.96
N ASN A 192 1.69 13.41 11.65
CA ASN A 192 0.62 12.70 10.95
C ASN A 192 1.09 11.43 10.23
N VAL A 193 2.27 10.91 10.59
CA VAL A 193 2.75 9.58 10.19
C VAL A 193 3.38 8.86 11.38
N ALA A 194 3.51 7.53 11.28
CA ALA A 194 4.28 6.79 12.27
C ALA A 194 5.78 7.09 12.10
N PRO A 195 6.52 7.42 13.17
CA PRO A 195 7.95 7.68 13.07
C PRO A 195 8.72 6.52 12.45
N LEU A 196 9.45 6.79 11.37
CA LEU A 196 10.40 5.85 10.79
C LEU A 196 11.58 5.65 11.75
N ARG A 197 11.95 4.40 11.99
CA ARG A 197 13.04 4.01 12.88
C ARG A 197 14.27 3.52 12.12
N GLY A 198 14.06 2.89 10.97
CA GLY A 198 15.13 2.36 10.14
C GLY A 198 14.61 1.62 8.93
N TRP A 199 15.52 1.13 8.10
CA TRP A 199 15.19 0.38 6.89
C TRP A 199 16.33 -0.57 6.51
N LEU A 200 16.02 -1.51 5.61
CA LEU A 200 16.97 -2.50 5.12
C LEU A 200 17.26 -2.21 3.64
N GLU A 201 18.52 -2.35 3.23
CA GLU A 201 18.96 -2.17 1.84
C GLU A 201 19.87 -3.32 1.41
N ALA A 202 19.85 -3.65 0.12
CA ALA A 202 20.86 -4.49 -0.53
C ALA A 202 21.04 -4.05 -1.98
N GLU A 203 22.09 -4.53 -2.63
CA GLU A 203 22.28 -4.33 -4.07
C GLU A 203 21.41 -5.33 -4.86
N VAL A 204 20.52 -4.81 -5.71
CA VAL A 204 19.75 -5.61 -6.68
C VAL A 204 20.06 -5.08 -8.06
N SER A 205 20.56 -5.95 -8.94
CA SER A 205 20.94 -5.60 -10.32
C SER A 205 21.90 -4.40 -10.42
N GLY A 206 22.80 -4.25 -9.44
CA GLY A 206 23.79 -3.15 -9.40
C GLY A 206 23.28 -1.84 -8.80
N GLU A 207 22.03 -1.80 -8.29
CA GLU A 207 21.44 -0.60 -7.70
C GLU A 207 21.07 -0.80 -6.21
N PRO A 208 21.33 0.18 -5.33
CA PRO A 208 20.83 0.16 -3.96
C PRO A 208 19.31 0.06 -3.94
N THR A 209 18.81 -0.98 -3.28
CA THR A 209 17.39 -1.33 -3.30
C THR A 209 16.87 -1.51 -1.90
N THR A 210 15.75 -0.85 -1.59
CA THR A 210 15.11 -0.98 -0.29
C THR A 210 14.42 -2.33 -0.16
N LEU A 211 14.76 -3.09 0.89
CA LEU A 211 14.17 -4.40 1.18
C LEU A 211 13.03 -4.33 2.20
N GLY A 212 13.03 -3.34 3.08
CA GLY A 212 11.98 -3.21 4.07
C GLY A 212 12.20 -1.99 4.95
N MET A 213 11.23 -1.72 5.81
CA MET A 213 11.24 -0.57 6.69
C MET A 213 10.67 -0.89 8.07
N ALA A 214 11.17 -0.18 9.07
CA ALA A 214 10.71 -0.27 10.45
C ALA A 214 10.25 1.10 10.94
N GLN A 215 9.06 1.14 11.52
CA GLN A 215 8.45 2.35 12.07
C GLN A 215 7.79 2.04 13.42
N ASP A 216 7.42 3.08 14.17
CA ASP A 216 6.61 2.90 15.38
C ASP A 216 5.30 2.20 15.06
N PHE A 217 4.93 1.26 15.91
CA PHE A 217 3.64 0.60 15.82
C PHE A 217 2.57 1.47 16.49
N ALA A 218 1.58 1.91 15.72
CA ALA A 218 0.42 2.63 16.23
C ALA A 218 -0.54 1.67 16.97
N ALA A 219 -0.16 1.27 18.18
CA ALA A 219 -0.99 0.40 19.01
C ALA A 219 -2.34 1.06 19.34
N ASN A 220 -3.41 0.26 19.39
CA ASN A 220 -4.78 0.72 19.68
C ASN A 220 -5.33 1.75 18.69
N SER A 221 -4.83 1.76 17.44
CA SER A 221 -5.43 2.56 16.38
C SER A 221 -6.65 1.90 15.74
N ALA A 222 -7.59 2.71 15.25
CA ALA A 222 -8.70 2.25 14.41
C ALA A 222 -8.41 2.55 12.93
N GLU A 223 -8.68 1.59 12.04
CA GLU A 223 -8.59 1.81 10.60
C GLU A 223 -9.73 2.71 10.12
N GLY A 224 -9.42 3.73 9.31
CA GLY A 224 -10.39 4.72 8.84
C GLY A 224 -11.55 4.11 8.06
N TRP A 225 -11.28 3.10 7.24
CA TRP A 225 -12.31 2.38 6.50
C TRP A 225 -13.30 1.68 7.43
N THR A 226 -12.80 0.95 8.43
CA THR A 226 -13.63 0.27 9.44
C THR A 226 -14.47 1.27 10.24
N ALA A 227 -13.88 2.40 10.64
CA ALA A 227 -14.60 3.47 11.34
C ALA A 227 -15.70 4.11 10.48
N ALA A 228 -15.41 4.35 9.19
CA ALA A 228 -16.40 4.87 8.24
C ALA A 228 -17.56 3.89 8.03
N LEU A 229 -17.27 2.60 7.86
CA LEU A 229 -18.33 1.58 7.72
C LEU A 229 -19.22 1.48 8.96
N ALA A 230 -18.64 1.58 10.16
CA ALA A 230 -19.43 1.62 11.39
C ALA A 230 -20.37 2.84 11.44
N SER A 231 -19.89 4.01 10.99
CA SER A 231 -20.73 5.21 10.86
C SER A 231 -21.87 5.04 9.85
N VAL A 232 -21.59 4.48 8.66
CA VAL A 232 -22.61 4.22 7.63
C VAL A 232 -23.64 3.21 8.11
N GLN A 233 -23.22 2.16 8.81
CA GLN A 233 -24.12 1.17 9.39
C GLN A 233 -25.12 1.83 10.37
N GLU A 234 -24.65 2.71 11.26
CA GLU A 234 -25.50 3.46 12.19
C GLU A 234 -26.49 4.37 11.46
N VAL A 235 -26.07 5.02 10.37
CA VAL A 235 -26.95 5.83 9.51
C VAL A 235 -28.11 4.99 8.97
N PHE A 236 -27.87 3.72 8.63
CA PHE A 236 -28.90 2.81 8.11
C PHE A 236 -29.79 2.22 9.20
N ASP A 237 -29.24 1.97 10.39
CA ASP A 237 -29.99 1.47 11.54
C ASP A 237 -30.91 2.56 12.15
N SER A 238 -30.58 3.83 11.93
CA SER A 238 -31.30 5.01 12.41
C SER A 238 -31.80 5.95 11.28
N PRO A 239 -32.69 5.47 10.36
CA PRO A 239 -33.00 6.16 9.10
C PRO A 239 -33.82 7.45 9.24
N GLN A 240 -34.39 7.72 10.42
CA GLN A 240 -35.17 8.94 10.69
C GLN A 240 -34.37 9.99 11.48
N THR A 241 -33.22 9.62 12.03
CA THR A 241 -32.36 10.52 12.82
C THR A 241 -31.45 11.32 11.88
N PRO A 242 -31.36 12.65 12.01
CA PRO A 242 -30.37 13.44 11.28
C PRO A 242 -28.95 12.93 11.53
N ILE A 243 -28.10 12.92 10.50
CA ILE A 243 -26.76 12.31 10.58
C ILE A 243 -25.90 13.01 11.64
N GLU A 244 -26.02 14.33 11.76
CA GLU A 244 -25.32 15.15 12.75
C GLU A 244 -25.72 14.88 14.22
N GLU A 245 -26.84 14.22 14.44
CA GLU A 245 -27.32 13.83 15.77
C GLU A 245 -26.91 12.39 16.13
N LEU A 246 -26.35 11.63 15.18
CA LEU A 246 -25.91 10.27 15.43
C LEU A 246 -24.62 10.25 16.27
N PRO A 247 -24.51 9.35 17.25
CA PRO A 247 -23.28 9.20 18.04
C PRO A 247 -22.04 8.88 17.19
N ALA A 248 -22.24 8.22 16.04
CA ALA A 248 -21.19 7.85 15.10
C ALA A 248 -21.13 8.79 13.88
N ASP A 249 -21.51 10.07 13.99
CA ASP A 249 -21.28 11.05 12.90
C ASP A 249 -19.79 11.09 12.52
N PHE A 250 -19.49 10.80 11.26
CA PHE A 250 -18.11 10.75 10.77
C PHE A 250 -17.55 12.13 10.38
N ALA A 251 -18.38 13.17 10.26
CA ALA A 251 -17.93 14.48 9.82
C ALA A 251 -16.76 15.06 10.65
N PRO A 252 -16.74 14.97 11.99
CA PRO A 252 -15.60 15.42 12.79
C PRO A 252 -14.30 14.66 12.48
N ASP A 253 -14.39 13.36 12.20
CA ASP A 253 -13.23 12.55 11.79
C ASP A 253 -12.79 12.89 10.38
N ALA A 254 -13.72 13.03 9.42
CA ALA A 254 -13.41 13.46 8.07
C ALA A 254 -12.70 14.81 8.05
N HIS A 255 -13.11 15.77 8.87
CA HIS A 255 -12.41 17.04 9.04
C HIS A 255 -10.99 16.85 9.58
N ARG A 256 -10.79 16.05 10.63
CA ARG A 256 -9.45 15.78 11.18
C ARG A 256 -8.55 15.03 10.17
N ILE A 257 -9.13 14.13 9.38
CA ILE A 257 -8.42 13.45 8.28
C ILE A 257 -8.03 14.48 7.21
N GLY A 258 -8.94 15.36 6.79
CA GLY A 258 -8.64 16.43 5.83
C GLY A 258 -7.47 17.30 6.28
N ALA A 259 -7.47 17.73 7.55
CA ALA A 259 -6.38 18.49 8.14
C ALA A 259 -5.06 17.70 8.17
N ALA A 260 -5.10 16.41 8.53
CA ALA A 260 -3.92 15.55 8.55
C ALA A 260 -3.30 15.35 7.15
N VAL A 261 -4.14 15.14 6.13
CA VAL A 261 -3.69 15.01 4.73
C VAL A 261 -3.04 16.30 4.26
N ALA A 262 -3.67 17.45 4.51
CA ALA A 262 -3.09 18.75 4.17
C ALA A 262 -1.75 19.02 4.88
N GLN A 263 -1.62 18.60 6.15
CA GLN A 263 -0.36 18.73 6.88
C GLN A 263 0.74 17.87 6.26
N VAL A 264 0.47 16.60 5.94
CA VAL A 264 1.44 15.73 5.25
C VAL A 264 1.83 16.30 3.90
N HIS A 265 0.87 16.82 3.13
CA HIS A 265 1.16 17.49 1.86
C HIS A 265 2.08 18.71 2.04
N HIS A 266 1.84 19.53 3.05
CA HIS A 266 2.69 20.67 3.38
C HIS A 266 4.11 20.22 3.76
N ASP A 267 4.22 19.22 4.63
CA ASP A 267 5.50 18.70 5.10
C ASP A 267 6.33 18.13 3.93
N LEU A 268 5.71 17.33 3.06
CA LEU A 268 6.35 16.81 1.84
C LEU A 268 6.78 17.92 0.89
N ALA A 269 5.94 18.92 0.66
CA ALA A 269 6.28 20.06 -0.19
C ALA A 269 7.46 20.86 0.37
N SER A 270 7.52 21.02 1.70
CA SER A 270 8.59 21.76 2.37
C SER A 270 9.94 21.06 2.26
N MET A 271 9.95 19.73 2.29
CA MET A 271 11.18 18.92 2.29
C MET A 271 11.65 18.51 0.90
N LEU A 272 10.71 18.17 0.01
CA LEU A 272 11.00 17.63 -1.32
C LEU A 272 10.72 18.62 -2.45
N GLY A 273 10.22 19.80 -2.12
CA GLY A 273 9.94 20.88 -3.05
C GLY A 273 8.65 20.68 -3.84
N THR A 274 8.36 21.69 -4.65
CA THR A 274 7.25 21.71 -5.60
C THR A 274 7.76 22.10 -6.98
N ALA A 275 6.97 21.80 -8.01
CA ALA A 275 7.19 22.28 -9.36
C ALA A 275 5.87 22.73 -9.99
N GLU A 276 5.95 23.60 -10.99
CA GLU A 276 4.80 23.88 -11.84
C GLU A 276 4.78 22.88 -13.00
N ARG A 277 3.65 22.20 -13.19
CA ARG A 277 3.42 21.33 -14.34
C ARG A 277 2.32 21.93 -15.21
N SER A 278 2.60 22.06 -16.50
CA SER A 278 1.59 22.42 -17.48
C SER A 278 0.48 21.36 -17.47
N VAL A 279 -0.79 21.77 -17.46
CA VAL A 279 -1.95 20.85 -17.58
C VAL A 279 -2.15 20.46 -19.06
N GLU A 280 -1.04 20.24 -19.76
CA GLU A 280 -1.01 19.96 -21.20
C GLU A 280 -1.78 18.68 -21.58
N ALA A 281 -2.21 18.63 -22.84
CA ALA A 281 -3.03 17.57 -23.44
C ALA A 281 -2.51 16.13 -23.26
N THR A 282 -1.27 15.93 -22.82
CA THR A 282 -0.69 14.59 -22.58
C THR A 282 -1.35 13.86 -21.41
N ALA A 283 -1.67 14.53 -20.30
CA ALA A 283 -2.43 13.90 -19.20
C ALA A 283 -3.88 13.57 -19.60
N VAL A 284 -4.42 14.31 -20.57
CA VAL A 284 -5.77 14.19 -21.11
C VAL A 284 -5.88 13.02 -22.08
N GLU A 285 -4.91 12.89 -22.99
CA GLU A 285 -4.78 11.74 -23.86
C GLU A 285 -4.66 10.44 -23.05
N GLU A 286 -3.96 10.48 -21.90
CA GLU A 286 -3.87 9.31 -21.02
C GLU A 286 -5.21 8.92 -20.40
N ILE A 287 -5.95 9.86 -19.80
CA ILE A 287 -7.26 9.56 -19.18
C ILE A 287 -8.24 9.07 -20.26
N LEU A 288 -8.29 9.73 -21.42
CA LEU A 288 -9.15 9.31 -22.53
C LEU A 288 -8.72 7.97 -23.13
N ALA A 289 -7.42 7.70 -23.23
CA ALA A 289 -6.89 6.40 -23.67
C ALA A 289 -7.25 5.30 -22.67
N ARG A 290 -7.19 5.58 -21.36
CA ARG A 290 -7.65 4.64 -20.31
C ARG A 290 -9.14 4.37 -20.46
N ILE A 291 -10.00 5.39 -20.56
CA ILE A 291 -11.44 5.22 -20.78
C ILE A 291 -11.70 4.37 -22.03
N SER A 292 -11.02 4.66 -23.13
CA SER A 292 -11.13 3.90 -24.39
C SER A 292 -10.64 2.45 -24.26
N GLY A 293 -9.62 2.21 -23.43
CA GLY A 293 -9.15 0.88 -23.07
C GLY A 293 -10.18 0.10 -22.24
N VAL A 294 -10.77 0.75 -21.23
CA VAL A 294 -11.82 0.19 -20.38
C VAL A 294 -13.08 -0.13 -21.18
N ALA A 295 -13.42 0.69 -22.18
CA ALA A 295 -14.58 0.45 -23.06
C ALA A 295 -14.51 -0.88 -23.83
N ARG A 296 -13.34 -1.51 -23.95
CA ARG A 296 -13.21 -2.86 -24.54
C ARG A 296 -13.68 -3.97 -23.60
N VAL A 297 -13.69 -3.70 -22.29
CA VAL A 297 -14.10 -4.63 -21.23
C VAL A 297 -15.51 -4.29 -20.72
N VAL A 298 -15.83 -3.01 -20.59
CA VAL A 298 -17.12 -2.47 -20.13
C VAL A 298 -17.64 -1.49 -21.19
N PRO A 299 -18.33 -1.96 -22.25
CA PRO A 299 -18.76 -1.13 -23.38
C PRO A 299 -19.62 0.07 -22.99
N GLU A 300 -20.38 -0.05 -21.89
CA GLU A 300 -21.28 0.98 -21.38
C GLU A 300 -20.55 2.27 -21.01
N ILE A 301 -19.27 2.22 -20.65
CA ILE A 301 -18.49 3.43 -20.30
C ILE A 301 -18.28 4.35 -21.51
N ALA A 302 -18.34 3.81 -22.73
CA ALA A 302 -18.10 4.56 -23.96
C ALA A 302 -19.09 5.72 -24.16
N GLN A 303 -20.30 5.62 -23.61
CA GLN A 303 -21.31 6.68 -23.68
C GLN A 303 -20.85 7.98 -22.99
N TYR A 304 -19.93 7.88 -22.03
CA TYR A 304 -19.43 9.01 -21.24
C TYR A 304 -18.22 9.70 -21.88
N ILE A 305 -17.62 9.13 -22.94
CA ILE A 305 -16.43 9.70 -23.60
C ILE A 305 -16.64 11.17 -24.00
N PRO A 306 -17.74 11.58 -24.66
CA PRO A 306 -17.90 12.98 -25.06
C PRO A 306 -17.94 13.95 -23.87
N ALA A 307 -18.61 13.56 -22.79
CA ALA A 307 -18.75 14.37 -21.58
C ALA A 307 -17.44 14.39 -20.77
N ALA A 308 -16.72 13.28 -20.71
CA ALA A 308 -15.38 13.19 -20.15
C ALA A 308 -14.40 14.11 -20.90
N THR A 309 -14.41 14.10 -22.23
CA THR A 309 -13.60 15.02 -23.05
C THR A 309 -13.92 16.48 -22.71
N ALA A 310 -15.21 16.86 -22.62
CA ALA A 310 -15.59 18.22 -22.29
C ALA A 310 -15.18 18.65 -20.87
N LEU A 311 -15.26 17.76 -19.87
CA LEU A 311 -14.75 18.02 -18.52
C LEU A 311 -13.24 18.26 -18.55
N ILE A 312 -12.51 17.36 -19.19
CA ILE A 312 -11.06 17.42 -19.21
C ILE A 312 -10.58 18.69 -19.94
N SER A 313 -11.21 19.09 -21.05
CA SER A 313 -10.89 20.34 -21.73
C SER A 313 -11.13 21.60 -20.90
N ARG A 314 -12.06 21.58 -19.93
CA ARG A 314 -12.22 22.69 -18.97
C ARG A 314 -11.11 22.67 -17.92
N ALA A 315 -10.70 21.48 -17.47
CA ALA A 315 -9.58 21.34 -16.55
C ALA A 315 -8.28 21.87 -17.16
N GLU A 316 -8.03 21.67 -18.46
CA GLU A 316 -6.87 22.21 -19.18
C GLU A 316 -6.81 23.75 -19.19
N ALA A 317 -7.97 24.43 -19.09
CA ALA A 317 -8.03 25.88 -19.15
C ALA A 317 -7.32 26.57 -17.96
N SER A 318 -6.96 25.83 -16.90
CA SER A 318 -6.12 26.32 -15.80
C SER A 318 -4.65 26.54 -16.18
N ASN A 319 -4.20 26.02 -17.34
CA ASN A 319 -2.85 26.12 -17.92
C ASN A 319 -1.72 25.44 -17.13
N SER A 320 -1.62 25.63 -15.81
CA SER A 320 -0.65 24.93 -14.95
C SER A 320 -1.26 24.51 -13.62
N THR A 321 -0.64 23.51 -13.00
CA THR A 321 -0.94 23.06 -11.65
C THR A 321 0.36 22.84 -10.88
N THR A 322 0.35 23.17 -9.60
CA THR A 322 1.47 22.86 -8.72
C THR A 322 1.50 21.36 -8.45
N VAL A 323 2.66 20.75 -8.64
CA VAL A 323 2.93 19.35 -8.34
C VAL A 323 3.98 19.21 -7.26
N GLN A 324 3.86 18.14 -6.49
CA GLN A 324 4.74 17.81 -5.38
C GLN A 324 4.80 16.30 -5.20
N ARG A 325 5.59 15.83 -4.24
CA ARG A 325 5.49 14.43 -3.80
C ARG A 325 4.20 14.25 -3.00
N ILE A 326 3.47 13.19 -3.33
CA ILE A 326 2.16 12.85 -2.77
C ILE A 326 2.17 11.41 -2.26
N HIS A 327 1.13 10.99 -1.55
CA HIS A 327 0.91 9.61 -1.14
C HIS A 327 0.69 8.70 -2.36
N GLY A 328 -0.08 9.15 -3.35
CA GLY A 328 -0.24 8.51 -4.64
C GLY A 328 -1.30 7.41 -4.69
N ASP A 329 -1.61 6.76 -3.57
CA ASP A 329 -2.76 5.83 -3.45
C ASP A 329 -3.57 6.03 -2.16
N LEU A 330 -3.94 7.29 -1.87
CA LEU A 330 -4.63 7.61 -0.62
C LEU A 330 -6.10 7.19 -0.63
N HIS A 331 -6.54 6.51 0.44
CA HIS A 331 -7.94 6.15 0.72
C HIS A 331 -8.14 5.90 2.22
N LEU A 332 -9.38 5.67 2.68
CA LEU A 332 -9.71 5.47 4.11
C LEU A 332 -9.03 4.25 4.75
N GLY A 333 -8.57 3.29 3.95
CA GLY A 333 -7.79 2.14 4.44
C GLY A 333 -6.33 2.49 4.78
N GLN A 334 -5.85 3.63 4.28
CA GLN A 334 -4.49 4.14 4.49
C GLN A 334 -4.42 5.24 5.55
N VAL A 335 -5.46 5.35 6.37
CA VAL A 335 -5.47 6.25 7.53
C VAL A 335 -5.80 5.48 8.80
N LEU A 336 -5.04 5.76 9.86
CA LEU A 336 -5.19 5.15 11.18
C LEU A 336 -5.52 6.22 12.22
N GLY A 337 -6.63 6.05 12.92
CA GLY A 337 -7.09 6.93 13.99
C GLY A 337 -6.49 6.49 15.32
N THR A 338 -5.67 7.34 15.92
CA THR A 338 -5.22 7.21 17.32
C THR A 338 -6.10 8.09 18.23
N PRO A 339 -6.03 7.96 19.56
CA PRO A 339 -6.79 8.85 20.46
C PRO A 339 -6.54 10.35 20.26
N GLU A 340 -5.39 10.72 19.67
CA GLU A 340 -4.95 12.11 19.55
C GLU A 340 -5.04 12.65 18.11
N ARG A 341 -4.83 11.79 17.11
CA ARG A 341 -4.63 12.21 15.71
C ARG A 341 -4.84 11.08 14.69
N TRP A 342 -4.98 11.48 13.44
CA TRP A 342 -4.96 10.58 12.29
C TRP A 342 -3.56 10.49 11.69
N LEU A 343 -3.14 9.26 11.41
CA LEU A 343 -1.86 8.94 10.76
C LEU A 343 -2.13 8.46 9.33
N LEU A 344 -1.33 8.92 8.37
CA LEU A 344 -1.24 8.34 7.04
C LEU A 344 -0.21 7.21 7.05
N ILE A 345 -0.48 6.15 6.31
CA ILE A 345 0.38 4.96 6.21
C ILE A 345 0.48 4.49 4.75
N ASP A 346 1.49 3.68 4.44
CA ASP A 346 1.61 2.98 3.14
C ASP A 346 1.82 3.92 1.93
N PHE A 347 2.90 4.69 1.98
CA PHE A 347 3.28 5.66 0.94
C PHE A 347 3.92 4.98 -0.29
N GLU A 348 3.56 3.73 -0.59
CA GLU A 348 4.09 2.98 -1.73
C GLU A 348 3.59 3.50 -3.08
N GLY A 349 2.47 4.24 -3.11
CA GLY A 349 1.79 4.65 -4.33
C GLY A 349 1.05 3.50 -5.04
N GLU A 350 0.43 3.79 -6.19
CA GLU A 350 -0.46 2.83 -6.86
C GLU A 350 0.25 1.53 -7.27
N PRO A 351 -0.20 0.34 -6.83
CA PRO A 351 0.48 -0.93 -7.10
C PRO A 351 0.68 -1.28 -8.57
N ALA A 352 -0.16 -0.73 -9.46
CA ALA A 352 -0.08 -0.98 -10.90
C ALA A 352 1.05 -0.22 -11.60
N LYS A 353 1.66 0.78 -10.94
CA LYS A 353 2.71 1.63 -11.49
C LYS A 353 4.10 1.09 -11.19
N THR A 354 5.04 1.36 -12.09
CA THR A 354 6.47 1.09 -11.88
C THR A 354 7.01 1.92 -10.71
N LEU A 355 8.12 1.48 -10.11
CA LEU A 355 8.78 2.23 -9.04
C LEU A 355 9.13 3.68 -9.46
N ALA A 356 9.59 3.85 -10.71
CA ALA A 356 9.94 5.16 -11.25
C ALA A 356 8.72 6.08 -11.36
N GLU A 357 7.58 5.57 -11.83
CA GLU A 357 6.32 6.33 -11.92
C GLU A 357 5.77 6.70 -10.53
N ARG A 358 5.87 5.80 -9.55
CA ARG A 358 5.42 6.04 -8.16
C ARG A 358 6.20 7.14 -7.45
N ARG A 359 7.40 7.48 -7.93
CA ARG A 359 8.25 8.56 -7.38
C ARG A 359 8.07 9.91 -8.08
N GLN A 360 7.29 9.98 -9.16
CA GLN A 360 7.05 11.24 -9.86
C GLN A 360 6.20 12.18 -9.01
N MET A 361 6.43 13.49 -9.17
CA MET A 361 5.57 14.50 -8.57
C MET A 361 4.21 14.53 -9.26
N ASP A 362 3.15 14.77 -8.49
CA ASP A 362 1.79 14.89 -8.98
C ASP A 362 1.03 15.97 -8.18
N SER A 363 -0.18 16.31 -8.62
CA SER A 363 -1.03 17.26 -7.91
C SER A 363 -1.55 16.63 -6.61
N ALA A 364 -1.54 17.40 -5.51
CA ALA A 364 -2.19 17.03 -4.26
C ALA A 364 -3.70 16.71 -4.43
N LEU A 365 -4.32 17.27 -5.48
CA LEU A 365 -5.71 16.99 -5.83
C LEU A 365 -5.95 15.51 -6.16
N ARG A 366 -4.92 14.76 -6.54
CA ARG A 366 -5.03 13.32 -6.78
C ARG A 366 -5.27 12.53 -5.51
N ASP A 367 -4.57 12.86 -4.43
CA ASP A 367 -4.79 12.24 -3.11
C ASP A 367 -6.14 12.66 -2.52
N VAL A 368 -6.52 13.93 -2.70
CA VAL A 368 -7.85 14.44 -2.36
C VAL A 368 -8.92 13.62 -3.10
N ALA A 369 -8.82 13.48 -4.43
CA ALA A 369 -9.74 12.66 -5.23
C ALA A 369 -9.80 11.21 -4.72
N GLY A 370 -8.65 10.62 -4.33
CA GLY A 370 -8.57 9.32 -3.69
C GLY A 370 -9.47 9.18 -2.46
N MET A 371 -9.40 10.16 -1.56
CA MET A 371 -10.25 10.22 -0.37
C MET A 371 -11.73 10.41 -0.71
N LEU A 372 -12.08 11.30 -1.66
CA LEU A 372 -13.47 11.51 -2.09
C LEU A 372 -14.11 10.24 -2.64
N ARG A 373 -13.37 9.52 -3.51
CA ARG A 373 -13.79 8.21 -4.01
C ARG A 373 -13.96 7.21 -2.86
N SER A 374 -13.06 7.20 -1.89
CA SER A 374 -13.13 6.30 -0.73
C SER A 374 -14.37 6.56 0.15
N PHE A 375 -14.76 7.81 0.38
CA PHE A 375 -16.02 8.15 1.05
C PHE A 375 -17.24 7.66 0.28
N ASP A 376 -17.29 7.88 -1.04
CA ASP A 376 -18.38 7.39 -1.89
C ASP A 376 -18.46 5.85 -1.87
N TYR A 377 -17.31 5.15 -1.84
CA TYR A 377 -17.26 3.70 -1.67
C TYR A 377 -17.78 3.24 -0.31
N ALA A 378 -17.36 3.87 0.78
CA ALA A 378 -17.80 3.51 2.12
C ALA A 378 -19.31 3.66 2.26
N ALA A 379 -19.86 4.78 1.76
CA ALA A 379 -21.29 5.08 1.82
C ALA A 379 -22.15 4.02 1.10
N ASN A 380 -21.66 3.51 -0.04
CA ASN A 380 -22.39 2.54 -0.86
C ASN A 380 -22.04 1.08 -0.56
N HIS A 381 -21.03 0.82 0.30
CA HIS A 381 -20.53 -0.53 0.57
C HIS A 381 -21.66 -1.48 1.03
N LEU A 382 -22.50 -1.00 1.95
CA LEU A 382 -23.60 -1.77 2.53
C LEU A 382 -24.86 -1.80 1.65
N LEU A 383 -24.89 -1.03 0.55
CA LEU A 383 -26.00 -1.00 -0.40
C LEU A 383 -25.87 -2.03 -1.53
N VAL A 384 -24.69 -2.62 -1.72
CA VAL A 384 -24.44 -3.61 -2.78
C VAL A 384 -25.40 -4.80 -2.67
N ASP A 385 -25.74 -5.20 -1.44
CA ASP A 385 -26.68 -6.29 -1.16
C ASP A 385 -28.15 -5.81 -1.03
N ARG A 386 -28.42 -4.50 -1.19
CA ARG A 386 -29.75 -3.86 -1.06
C ARG A 386 -30.01 -2.82 -2.17
N PRO A 387 -29.91 -3.19 -3.46
CA PRO A 387 -29.92 -2.22 -4.56
C PRO A 387 -31.25 -1.49 -4.77
N GLU A 388 -32.36 -1.99 -4.21
CA GLU A 388 -33.70 -1.39 -4.35
C GLU A 388 -34.09 -0.46 -3.20
N ASP A 389 -33.25 -0.31 -2.18
CA ASP A 389 -33.54 0.54 -1.01
C ASP A 389 -33.21 2.01 -1.31
N GLU A 390 -34.16 2.71 -1.92
CA GLU A 390 -34.01 4.10 -2.31
C GLU A 390 -33.80 5.04 -1.11
N SER A 391 -34.41 4.73 0.03
CA SER A 391 -34.23 5.53 1.26
C SER A 391 -32.83 5.36 1.83
N ALA A 392 -32.30 4.15 1.86
CA ALA A 392 -30.92 3.91 2.26
C ALA A 392 -29.92 4.55 1.29
N ARG A 393 -30.24 4.57 -0.01
CA ARG A 393 -29.45 5.26 -1.04
C ARG A 393 -29.36 6.77 -0.81
N GLU A 394 -30.50 7.42 -0.56
CA GLU A 394 -30.53 8.85 -0.22
C GLU A 394 -29.70 9.15 1.04
N ARG A 395 -29.83 8.31 2.06
CA ARG A 395 -29.07 8.40 3.31
C ARG A 395 -27.56 8.24 3.11
N ALA A 396 -27.15 7.30 2.25
CA ALA A 396 -25.75 7.12 1.89
C ALA A 396 -25.19 8.35 1.16
N GLU A 397 -25.95 8.93 0.22
CA GLU A 397 -25.55 10.15 -0.49
C GLU A 397 -25.42 11.34 0.47
N GLN A 398 -26.33 11.48 1.43
CA GLN A 398 -26.24 12.50 2.48
C GLN A 398 -25.00 12.31 3.36
N TRP A 399 -24.70 11.08 3.79
CA TRP A 399 -23.50 10.79 4.57
C TRP A 399 -22.22 11.09 3.80
N ALA A 400 -22.14 10.67 2.53
CA ALA A 400 -20.99 10.92 1.68
C ALA A 400 -20.76 12.42 1.48
N ALA A 401 -21.82 13.17 1.13
CA ALA A 401 -21.74 14.61 0.93
C ALA A 401 -21.29 15.34 2.20
N ARG A 402 -21.81 14.94 3.36
CA ARG A 402 -21.44 15.52 4.67
C ARG A 402 -19.96 15.25 4.98
N SER A 403 -19.51 14.01 4.86
CA SER A 403 -18.12 13.62 5.13
C SER A 403 -17.15 14.31 4.16
N ILE A 404 -17.49 14.37 2.87
CA ILE A 404 -16.69 15.07 1.85
C ILE A 404 -16.59 16.56 2.15
N SER A 405 -17.71 17.21 2.49
CA SER A 405 -17.70 18.63 2.86
C SER A 405 -16.79 18.87 4.07
N ALA A 406 -16.92 18.06 5.11
CA ALA A 406 -16.10 18.18 6.32
C ALA A 406 -14.61 17.92 6.03
N PHE A 407 -14.30 16.95 5.16
CA PHE A 407 -12.93 16.69 4.70
C PHE A 407 -12.33 17.90 3.98
N PHE A 408 -13.06 18.53 3.06
CA PHE A 408 -12.59 19.76 2.39
C PHE A 408 -12.36 20.89 3.38
N ASP A 409 -13.29 21.11 4.32
CA ASP A 409 -13.16 22.16 5.33
C ASP A 409 -11.91 21.93 6.20
N GLY A 410 -11.66 20.67 6.59
CA GLY A 410 -10.46 20.27 7.31
C GLY A 410 -9.17 20.48 6.50
N TYR A 411 -9.17 20.07 5.23
CA TYR A 411 -8.03 20.27 4.33
C TYR A 411 -7.71 21.77 4.15
N ALA A 412 -8.73 22.57 3.85
CA ALA A 412 -8.60 24.01 3.63
C ALA A 412 -8.10 24.75 4.89
N SER A 413 -8.46 24.25 6.09
CA SER A 413 -8.03 24.84 7.36
C SER A 413 -6.51 24.81 7.59
N VAL A 414 -5.80 23.89 6.93
CA VAL A 414 -4.34 23.73 7.02
C VAL A 414 -3.64 24.21 5.75
N ALA A 415 -4.14 23.84 4.58
CA ALA A 415 -3.50 24.16 3.31
C ALA A 415 -3.55 25.65 2.94
N GLY A 416 -4.46 26.42 3.54
CA GLY A 416 -4.66 27.84 3.22
C GLY A 416 -5.33 28.10 1.86
N HIS A 417 -5.69 27.04 1.13
CA HIS A 417 -6.51 27.07 -0.07
C HIS A 417 -7.55 25.94 -0.02
N ASP A 418 -8.67 26.15 -0.68
CA ASP A 418 -9.75 25.15 -0.76
C ASP A 418 -9.63 24.35 -2.07
N PRO A 419 -9.48 23.01 -2.02
CA PRO A 419 -9.46 22.17 -3.22
C PRO A 419 -10.69 22.36 -4.12
N ARG A 420 -11.84 22.79 -3.56
CA ARG A 420 -13.07 23.08 -4.31
C ARG A 420 -12.91 24.24 -5.29
N HIS A 421 -11.91 25.11 -5.13
CA HIS A 421 -11.64 26.20 -6.07
C HIS A 421 -11.04 25.71 -7.40
N GLU A 422 -10.49 24.49 -7.44
CA GLU A 422 -9.96 23.85 -8.65
C GLU A 422 -10.88 22.71 -9.13
N ALA A 423 -12.20 22.97 -9.10
CA ALA A 423 -13.23 21.95 -9.26
C ALA A 423 -13.13 21.11 -10.54
N ASP A 424 -12.84 21.69 -11.70
CA ASP A 424 -12.73 20.93 -12.95
C ASP A 424 -11.50 19.99 -12.93
N LEU A 425 -10.37 20.43 -12.37
CA LEU A 425 -9.16 19.61 -12.26
C LEU A 425 -9.34 18.49 -11.22
N LEU A 426 -9.93 18.80 -10.07
CA LEU A 426 -10.26 17.80 -9.07
C LEU A 426 -11.22 16.74 -9.63
N ARG A 427 -12.29 17.16 -10.32
CA ARG A 427 -13.23 16.24 -10.99
C ARG A 427 -12.56 15.38 -12.05
N ALA A 428 -11.56 15.90 -12.77
CA ALA A 428 -10.79 15.12 -13.74
C ALA A 428 -9.96 14.01 -13.04
N TYR A 429 -9.34 14.30 -11.90
CA TYR A 429 -8.64 13.28 -11.10
C TYR A 429 -9.59 12.25 -10.49
N GLU A 430 -10.76 12.68 -9.99
CA GLU A 430 -11.81 11.75 -9.53
C GLU A 430 -12.29 10.84 -10.66
N LEU A 431 -12.44 11.37 -11.87
CA LEU A 431 -12.83 10.61 -13.06
C LEU A 431 -11.76 9.57 -13.42
N ASP A 432 -10.47 9.93 -13.45
CA ASP A 432 -9.38 8.99 -13.73
C ASP A 432 -9.40 7.81 -12.74
N LYS A 433 -9.57 8.10 -11.44
CA LYS A 433 -9.67 7.05 -10.41
C LYS A 433 -10.93 6.20 -10.58
N ALA A 434 -12.09 6.81 -10.89
CA ALA A 434 -13.32 6.08 -11.15
C ALA A 434 -13.20 5.15 -12.37
N VAL A 435 -12.50 5.56 -13.43
CA VAL A 435 -12.25 4.73 -14.62
C VAL A 435 -11.35 3.54 -14.29
N TYR A 436 -10.32 3.75 -13.49
CA TYR A 436 -9.48 2.66 -12.97
C TYR A 436 -10.33 1.65 -12.17
N GLU A 437 -11.17 2.14 -11.28
CA GLU A 437 -12.08 1.34 -10.46
C GLU A 437 -13.07 0.53 -11.32
N VAL A 438 -13.65 1.10 -12.39
CA VAL A 438 -14.53 0.36 -13.33
C VAL A 438 -13.82 -0.91 -13.84
N LEU A 439 -12.58 -0.78 -14.31
CA LEU A 439 -11.82 -1.91 -14.82
C LEU A 439 -11.49 -2.93 -13.73
N TYR A 440 -11.12 -2.45 -12.55
CA TYR A 440 -10.79 -3.28 -11.41
C TYR A 440 -12.00 -4.11 -10.96
N GLU A 441 -13.15 -3.47 -10.76
CA GLU A 441 -14.37 -4.14 -10.31
C GLU A 441 -14.93 -5.10 -11.37
N ALA A 442 -14.89 -4.73 -12.66
CA ALA A 442 -15.29 -5.62 -13.74
C ALA A 442 -14.50 -6.94 -13.76
N ARG A 443 -13.24 -6.91 -13.34
CA ARG A 443 -12.36 -8.09 -13.32
C ARG A 443 -12.43 -8.89 -12.03
N ASN A 444 -12.59 -8.22 -10.88
CA ASN A 444 -12.43 -8.86 -9.57
C ASN A 444 -13.75 -9.01 -8.80
N ARG A 445 -14.69 -8.06 -8.93
CA ARG A 445 -15.97 -8.06 -8.21
C ARG A 445 -17.10 -7.49 -9.09
N PRO A 446 -17.58 -8.23 -10.11
CA PRO A 446 -18.54 -7.70 -11.09
C PRO A 446 -19.84 -7.14 -10.48
N THR A 447 -20.26 -7.61 -9.30
CA THR A 447 -21.43 -7.08 -8.57
C THR A 447 -21.25 -5.63 -8.10
N TRP A 448 -20.01 -5.16 -7.99
CA TRP A 448 -19.65 -3.80 -7.57
C TRP A 448 -19.57 -2.81 -8.73
N LEU A 449 -19.61 -3.27 -9.98
CA LEU A 449 -19.39 -2.45 -11.18
C LEU A 449 -20.34 -1.24 -11.30
N SER A 450 -21.55 -1.36 -10.80
CA SER A 450 -22.55 -0.29 -10.83
C SER A 450 -22.10 0.96 -10.06
N LEU A 451 -21.28 0.80 -9.02
CA LEU A 451 -20.82 1.88 -8.16
C LEU A 451 -19.85 2.85 -8.88
N PRO A 452 -18.69 2.40 -9.42
CA PRO A 452 -17.81 3.30 -10.17
C PRO A 452 -18.48 3.80 -11.46
N MET A 453 -19.40 3.03 -12.08
CA MET A 453 -20.17 3.51 -13.24
C MET A 453 -21.11 4.68 -12.90
N ARG A 454 -21.79 4.64 -11.74
CA ARG A 454 -22.59 5.78 -11.25
C ARG A 454 -21.72 7.00 -10.94
N ALA A 455 -20.53 6.77 -10.36
CA ALA A 455 -19.58 7.84 -10.10
C ALA A 455 -19.12 8.51 -11.40
N VAL A 456 -18.75 7.73 -12.43
CA VAL A 456 -18.41 8.27 -13.76
C VAL A 456 -19.57 9.12 -14.30
N ALA A 457 -20.80 8.61 -14.26
CA ALA A 457 -21.98 9.34 -14.74
C ALA A 457 -22.18 10.68 -14.03
N ARG A 458 -22.04 10.71 -12.70
CA ARG A 458 -22.15 11.92 -11.87
C ARG A 458 -21.00 12.91 -12.11
N LEU A 459 -19.79 12.40 -12.34
CA LEU A 459 -18.60 13.23 -12.53
C LEU A 459 -18.57 13.90 -13.90
N VAL A 460 -19.20 13.31 -14.92
CA VAL A 460 -19.26 13.89 -16.28
C VAL A 460 -20.55 14.66 -16.59
N SER A 461 -21.57 14.58 -15.73
CA SER A 461 -22.77 15.43 -15.80
C SER A 461 -22.48 16.86 -15.36
#